data_AF-A0A2V5SZE1-F1
#
_entry.id   AF-A0A2V5SZE1-F1
#
_cell.length_a   1.000
_cell.length_b   1.000
_cell.length_c   1.000
_cell.angle_alpha   90.00
_cell.angle_beta   90.00
_cell.angle_gamma   90.00
#
_symmetry.space_group_name_H-M   'P 1'
#
loop_
_entity.id
_entity.type
_entity.pdbx_description
1 polymer ?
#
loop_
_entity_poly.entity_id
_entity_poly.type
_entity_poly.pdbx_seq_one_letter_code
_entity_poly.pdbx_strand_id
1 'polypeptide(L)'
;MTRLHAELMRSISHYCAQQQGSRPERIFLCGGSAGMPYVLEFLNEKLQVPIEFFNPLQNVTVSESTLTLEVTRSAHLLGEVVGLALRSITTCSMQLNLLPASVVRRQELEKRRPFFIVAAACFLLALVGWSVYYTRAAQVTRQTTQLLQQKNDTMRVAETRLDKLKKQAASLDSVATPLITAINDHNFWPEILAELNTRLPEADIWITELYATSGGKPLGTGEKHLAEKATTPAPVLLPSPAGRSKTKPESGGAAIDGIVVRGLYLYNPKQQEIVLDYFRNLATSPFFIVDAKTPERVVKSNSVPNDAEWAFPYELQLTLRKPVKLP
;
A
#
# COMPACT_ATOMS: atom_id res chain seq x y z
N MET A 1 -2.81 -62.53 -83.81
CA MET A 1 -3.57 -61.26 -83.94
C MET A 1 -5.08 -61.44 -83.85
N THR A 2 -5.68 -62.47 -84.47
CA THR A 2 -7.15 -62.72 -84.40
C THR A 2 -7.68 -62.99 -82.99
N ARG A 3 -6.95 -63.75 -82.16
CA ARG A 3 -7.29 -63.96 -80.74
C ARG A 3 -7.33 -62.66 -79.93
N LEU A 4 -6.38 -61.76 -80.17
CA LEU A 4 -6.32 -60.46 -79.49
C LEU A 4 -7.52 -59.60 -79.87
N HIS A 5 -7.90 -59.58 -81.15
CA HIS A 5 -9.10 -58.90 -81.60
C HIS A 5 -10.38 -59.48 -80.95
N ALA A 6 -10.51 -60.81 -80.86
CA ALA A 6 -11.65 -61.46 -80.22
C ALA A 6 -11.76 -61.11 -78.72
N GLU A 7 -10.64 -61.12 -77.99
CA GLU A 7 -10.61 -60.74 -76.56
C GLU A 7 -10.92 -59.25 -76.35
N LEU A 8 -10.44 -58.38 -77.24
CA LEU A 8 -10.76 -56.96 -77.17
C LEU A 8 -12.26 -56.71 -77.43
N MET A 9 -12.81 -57.33 -78.48
CA MET A 9 -14.25 -57.24 -78.78
C MET A 9 -15.09 -57.77 -77.62
N ARG A 10 -14.70 -58.90 -77.02
CA ARG A 10 -15.36 -59.45 -75.83
C ARG A 10 -15.34 -58.45 -74.68
N SER A 11 -14.20 -57.79 -74.43
CA SER A 11 -14.05 -56.80 -73.36
C SER A 11 -14.89 -55.56 -73.62
N ILE A 12 -14.94 -55.05 -74.86
CA ILE A 12 -15.76 -53.91 -75.25
C ILE A 12 -17.25 -54.24 -75.10
N SER A 13 -17.69 -55.40 -75.60
CA SER A 13 -19.07 -55.86 -75.46
C SER A 13 -19.46 -56.03 -74.00
N HIS A 14 -18.57 -56.57 -73.17
CA HIS A 14 -18.80 -56.71 -71.74
C HIS A 14 -18.95 -55.34 -71.04
N TYR A 15 -18.09 -54.37 -71.35
CA TYR A 15 -18.18 -53.01 -70.81
C TYR A 15 -19.50 -52.34 -71.21
N CYS A 16 -19.89 -52.42 -72.48
CA CYS A 16 -21.12 -51.79 -72.96
C CYS A 16 -22.37 -52.46 -72.37
N ALA A 17 -22.39 -53.80 -72.31
CA ALA A 17 -23.57 -54.55 -71.88
C ALA A 17 -23.73 -54.63 -70.36
N GLN A 18 -22.65 -54.88 -69.61
CA GLN A 18 -22.73 -55.10 -68.16
C GLN A 18 -22.50 -53.84 -67.33
N GLN A 19 -21.62 -52.96 -67.77
CA GLN A 19 -21.26 -51.74 -67.03
C GLN A 19 -22.03 -50.51 -67.52
N GLN A 20 -23.02 -50.71 -68.41
CA GLN A 20 -23.82 -49.65 -69.05
C GLN A 20 -22.94 -48.57 -69.72
N GLY A 21 -21.73 -48.95 -70.15
CA GLY A 21 -20.79 -48.05 -70.79
C GLY A 21 -21.16 -47.73 -72.24
N SER A 22 -20.78 -46.54 -72.72
CA SER A 22 -20.86 -46.20 -74.14
C SER A 22 -19.72 -46.86 -74.93
N ARG A 23 -19.92 -47.01 -76.26
CA ARG A 23 -18.85 -47.51 -77.15
C ARG A 23 -17.64 -46.55 -77.08
N PRO A 24 -16.39 -47.05 -76.99
CA PRO A 24 -15.22 -46.19 -76.89
C PRO A 24 -15.04 -45.34 -78.16
N GLU A 25 -14.78 -44.05 -77.96
CA GLU A 25 -14.48 -43.12 -79.04
C GLU A 25 -13.02 -43.23 -79.52
N ARG A 26 -12.10 -43.61 -78.63
CA ARG A 26 -10.67 -43.77 -78.90
C ARG A 26 -10.09 -44.91 -78.06
N ILE A 27 -9.06 -45.56 -78.59
CA ILE A 27 -8.35 -46.64 -77.90
C ILE A 27 -6.86 -46.28 -77.82
N PHE A 28 -6.30 -46.33 -76.62
CA PHE A 28 -4.86 -46.13 -76.40
C PHE A 28 -4.19 -47.47 -76.09
N LEU A 29 -3.15 -47.82 -76.85
CA LEU A 29 -2.37 -49.04 -76.65
C LEU A 29 -1.21 -48.78 -75.69
N CYS A 30 -1.16 -49.55 -74.61
CA CYS A 30 -0.11 -49.51 -73.59
C CYS A 30 0.43 -50.91 -73.28
N GLY A 31 1.58 -50.97 -72.58
CA GLY A 31 2.22 -52.23 -72.19
C GLY A 31 3.09 -52.87 -73.28
N GLY A 32 3.89 -53.88 -72.92
CA GLY A 32 4.93 -54.42 -73.81
C GLY A 32 4.43 -55.05 -75.11
N SER A 33 3.20 -55.55 -75.13
CA SER A 33 2.57 -56.08 -76.34
C SER A 33 2.20 -55.02 -77.37
N ALA A 34 2.11 -53.74 -76.97
CA ALA A 34 1.89 -52.64 -77.90
C ALA A 34 3.08 -52.43 -78.85
N GLY A 35 4.29 -52.86 -78.47
CA GLY A 35 5.49 -52.78 -79.32
C GLY A 35 5.54 -53.77 -80.49
N MET A 36 4.53 -54.63 -80.67
CA MET A 36 4.49 -55.57 -81.79
C MET A 36 4.30 -54.81 -83.12
N PRO A 37 5.05 -55.17 -84.19
CA PRO A 37 4.89 -54.54 -85.49
C PRO A 37 3.47 -54.71 -86.05
N TYR A 38 2.96 -53.66 -86.70
CA TYR A 38 1.66 -53.65 -87.42
C TYR A 38 0.40 -53.87 -86.57
N VAL A 39 0.50 -53.82 -85.23
CA VAL A 39 -0.66 -54.01 -84.34
C VAL A 39 -1.68 -52.89 -84.50
N LEU A 40 -1.19 -51.66 -84.59
CA LEU A 40 -2.03 -50.48 -84.66
C LEU A 40 -2.87 -50.52 -85.93
N GLU A 41 -2.23 -50.78 -87.07
CA GLU A 41 -2.85 -50.88 -88.39
C GLU A 41 -3.88 -52.02 -88.42
N PHE A 42 -3.51 -53.20 -87.91
CA PHE A 42 -4.41 -54.34 -87.82
C PHE A 42 -5.65 -54.04 -86.97
N LEU A 43 -5.49 -53.42 -85.81
CA LEU A 43 -6.60 -53.13 -84.92
C LEU A 43 -7.46 -51.98 -85.43
N ASN A 44 -6.85 -50.96 -86.03
CA ASN A 44 -7.57 -49.82 -86.63
C ASN A 44 -8.48 -50.30 -87.77
N GLU A 45 -7.98 -51.20 -88.64
CA GLU A 45 -8.77 -51.80 -89.73
C GLU A 45 -9.95 -52.62 -89.19
N LYS A 46 -9.74 -53.42 -88.14
CA LYS A 46 -10.76 -54.34 -87.63
C LYS A 46 -11.80 -53.72 -86.70
N LEU A 47 -11.45 -52.67 -85.96
CA LEU A 47 -12.34 -52.09 -84.95
C LEU A 47 -13.05 -50.82 -85.43
N GLN A 48 -12.54 -50.17 -86.49
CA GLN A 48 -13.07 -48.93 -87.03
C GLN A 48 -13.23 -47.84 -85.96
N VAL A 49 -12.33 -47.81 -84.98
CA VAL A 49 -12.22 -46.82 -83.91
C VAL A 49 -10.78 -46.30 -83.96
N PRO A 50 -10.52 -45.00 -83.78
CA PRO A 50 -9.16 -44.48 -83.78
C PRO A 50 -8.32 -45.10 -82.66
N ILE A 51 -7.18 -45.68 -83.03
CA ILE A 51 -6.26 -46.37 -82.12
C ILE A 51 -4.89 -45.71 -82.20
N GLU A 52 -4.36 -45.31 -81.05
CA GLU A 52 -3.07 -44.63 -80.93
C GLU A 52 -2.20 -45.31 -79.87
N PHE A 53 -0.88 -45.17 -79.96
CA PHE A 53 0.00 -45.57 -78.86
C PHE A 53 -0.14 -44.59 -77.70
N PHE A 54 -0.30 -45.13 -76.50
CA PHE A 54 -0.33 -44.32 -75.29
C PHE A 54 1.04 -43.68 -75.07
N ASN A 55 1.09 -42.34 -75.06
CA ASN A 55 2.32 -41.60 -74.77
C ASN A 55 2.13 -40.74 -73.50
N PRO A 56 2.62 -41.20 -72.33
CA PRO A 56 2.54 -40.45 -71.08
C PRO A 56 3.54 -39.29 -71.02
N LEU A 57 4.48 -39.20 -71.97
CA LEU A 57 5.56 -38.21 -71.97
C LEU A 57 5.20 -36.93 -72.74
N GLN A 58 3.99 -36.81 -73.28
CA GLN A 58 3.58 -35.63 -74.06
C GLN A 58 3.78 -34.29 -73.30
N ASN A 59 3.60 -34.31 -71.97
CA ASN A 59 3.77 -33.15 -71.10
C ASN A 59 4.86 -33.36 -70.03
N VAL A 60 5.79 -34.29 -70.25
CA VAL A 60 6.86 -34.61 -69.30
C VAL A 60 8.20 -34.26 -69.92
N THR A 61 8.94 -33.36 -69.28
CA THR A 61 10.30 -33.02 -69.69
C THR A 61 11.26 -34.14 -69.25
N VAL A 62 11.93 -34.75 -70.23
CA VAL A 62 12.93 -35.79 -70.00
C VAL A 62 14.31 -35.14 -69.92
N SER A 63 15.10 -35.50 -68.91
CA SER A 63 16.47 -34.98 -68.76
C SER A 63 17.41 -35.52 -69.84
N GLU A 64 18.28 -34.67 -70.39
CA GLU A 64 19.30 -35.00 -71.40
C GLU A 64 20.28 -36.12 -70.99
N SER A 65 20.39 -36.38 -69.69
CA SER A 65 21.24 -37.46 -69.16
C SER A 65 20.73 -38.88 -69.52
N THR A 66 19.50 -39.00 -70.01
CA THR A 66 18.89 -40.26 -70.44
C THR A 66 18.74 -40.27 -71.96
N LEU A 67 19.07 -41.41 -72.62
CA LEU A 67 18.92 -41.60 -74.06
C LEU A 67 17.45 -41.37 -74.50
N THR A 68 17.12 -40.13 -74.87
CA THR A 68 15.75 -39.66 -75.17
C THR A 68 15.05 -40.55 -76.20
N LEU A 69 15.80 -41.15 -77.13
CA LEU A 69 15.27 -42.03 -78.16
C LEU A 69 14.76 -43.38 -77.62
N GLU A 70 15.45 -44.01 -76.68
CA GLU A 70 15.04 -45.28 -76.09
C GLU A 70 13.82 -45.10 -75.17
N VAL A 71 13.80 -44.00 -74.43
CA VAL A 71 12.70 -43.59 -73.56
C VAL A 71 11.45 -43.28 -74.39
N THR A 72 11.60 -42.57 -75.51
CA THR A 72 10.48 -42.25 -76.40
C THR A 72 9.94 -43.52 -77.10
N ARG A 73 10.83 -44.44 -77.52
CA ARG A 73 10.43 -45.73 -78.12
C ARG A 73 9.61 -46.59 -77.15
N SER A 74 9.91 -46.49 -75.85
CA SER A 74 9.28 -47.27 -74.79
C SER A 74 8.24 -46.47 -73.99
N ALA A 75 7.79 -45.32 -74.50
CA ALA A 75 6.90 -44.42 -73.77
C ALA A 75 5.60 -45.10 -73.32
N HIS A 76 5.07 -46.01 -74.14
CA HIS A 76 3.86 -46.80 -73.86
C HIS A 76 3.97 -47.74 -72.64
N LEU A 77 5.17 -47.94 -72.08
CA LEU A 77 5.43 -48.68 -70.83
C LEU A 77 5.44 -47.79 -69.59
N LEU A 78 5.64 -46.48 -69.76
CA LEU A 78 5.93 -45.58 -68.65
C LEU A 78 4.67 -44.98 -67.99
N GLY A 79 3.48 -45.43 -68.40
CA GLY A 79 2.22 -44.88 -67.89
C GLY A 79 2.06 -45.00 -66.38
N GLU A 80 2.39 -46.17 -65.83
CA GLU A 80 2.28 -46.43 -64.38
C GLU A 80 3.27 -45.60 -63.56
N VAL A 81 4.52 -45.50 -64.04
CA VAL A 81 5.59 -44.74 -63.38
C VAL A 81 5.28 -43.25 -63.38
N VAL A 82 4.87 -42.71 -64.54
CA VAL A 82 4.45 -41.31 -64.66
C VAL A 82 3.22 -41.04 -63.79
N GLY A 83 2.24 -41.95 -63.77
CA GLY A 83 1.06 -41.85 -62.91
C GLY A 83 1.40 -41.83 -61.42
N LEU A 84 2.34 -42.67 -60.97
CA LEU A 84 2.80 -42.68 -59.59
C LEU A 84 3.59 -41.41 -59.24
N ALA A 85 4.40 -40.91 -60.17
CA ALA A 85 5.14 -39.66 -59.99
C ALA A 85 4.20 -38.46 -59.88
N LEU A 86 3.10 -38.42 -60.66
CA LEU A 86 2.11 -37.34 -60.57
C LEU A 86 1.51 -37.22 -59.17
N ARG A 87 1.39 -38.33 -58.42
CA ARG A 87 0.88 -38.31 -57.04
C ARG A 87 1.71 -37.43 -56.09
N SER A 88 3.02 -37.27 -56.32
CA SER A 88 3.86 -36.45 -55.44
C SER A 88 3.80 -34.96 -55.76
N ILE A 89 3.32 -34.58 -56.95
CA ILE A 89 3.38 -33.22 -57.48
C ILE A 89 1.99 -32.56 -57.53
N THR A 90 0.93 -33.34 -57.80
CA THR A 90 -0.42 -32.79 -58.01
C THR A 90 -1.48 -33.45 -57.12
N THR A 91 -2.60 -32.76 -56.94
CA THR A 91 -3.79 -33.31 -56.29
C THR A 91 -4.57 -34.16 -57.29
N CYS A 92 -4.40 -35.49 -57.23
CA CYS A 92 -5.22 -36.42 -57.99
C CYS A 92 -6.67 -36.41 -57.47
N SER A 93 -7.65 -36.51 -58.36
CA SER A 93 -9.09 -36.58 -58.02
C SER A 93 -9.43 -37.76 -57.12
N MET A 94 -8.70 -38.87 -57.28
CA MET A 94 -8.79 -40.05 -56.44
C MET A 94 -7.41 -40.34 -55.82
N GLN A 95 -7.35 -40.36 -54.49
CA GLN A 95 -6.13 -40.67 -53.74
C GLN A 95 -6.38 -41.87 -52.82
N LEU A 96 -5.79 -43.00 -53.17
CA LEU A 96 -5.88 -44.22 -52.37
C LEU A 96 -4.51 -44.52 -51.75
N ASN A 97 -4.42 -44.59 -50.42
CA ASN A 97 -3.22 -45.01 -49.72
C ASN A 97 -3.52 -46.27 -48.91
N LEU A 98 -2.85 -47.37 -49.24
CA LEU A 98 -3.02 -48.66 -48.54
C LEU A 98 -2.11 -48.80 -47.32
N LEU A 99 -1.30 -47.77 -47.00
CA LEU A 99 -0.47 -47.80 -45.80
C LEU A 99 -1.35 -47.74 -44.54
N PRO A 100 -1.07 -48.59 -43.54
CA PRO A 100 -1.79 -48.54 -42.27
C PRO A 100 -1.52 -47.21 -41.56
N ALA A 101 -2.53 -46.69 -40.85
CA ALA A 101 -2.45 -45.40 -40.16
C ALA A 101 -1.28 -45.32 -39.15
N SER A 102 -0.85 -46.44 -38.58
CA SER A 102 0.29 -46.51 -37.68
C SER A 102 1.61 -46.16 -38.37
N VAL A 103 1.81 -46.60 -39.61
CA VAL A 103 3.02 -46.31 -40.41
C VAL A 103 3.01 -44.86 -40.87
N VAL A 104 1.85 -44.34 -41.30
CA VAL A 104 1.71 -42.93 -41.71
C VAL A 104 2.06 -42.00 -40.55
N ARG A 105 1.53 -42.25 -39.35
CA ARG A 105 1.85 -41.44 -38.15
C ARG A 105 3.34 -41.49 -37.80
N ARG A 106 4.00 -42.65 -37.92
CA ARG A 106 5.44 -42.76 -37.67
C ARG A 106 6.24 -41.91 -38.65
N GLN A 107 5.91 -41.97 -39.94
CA GLN A 107 6.58 -41.15 -40.96
C GLN A 107 6.35 -39.65 -40.73
N GLU A 108 5.14 -39.24 -40.34
CA GLU A 108 4.86 -37.84 -39.99
C GLU A 108 5.65 -37.37 -38.77
N LEU A 109 5.76 -38.21 -37.74
CA LEU A 109 6.56 -37.91 -36.56
C LEU A 109 8.05 -37.81 -36.90
N GLU A 110 8.58 -38.68 -37.76
CA GLU A 110 9.96 -38.60 -38.22
C GLU A 110 10.23 -37.32 -39.02
N LYS A 111 9.31 -36.93 -39.90
CA LYS A 111 9.39 -35.64 -40.64
C LYS A 111 9.37 -34.44 -39.70
N ARG A 112 8.64 -34.52 -38.58
CA ARG A 112 8.53 -33.42 -37.58
C ARG A 112 9.57 -33.48 -36.46
N ARG A 113 10.31 -34.59 -36.33
CA ARG A 113 11.36 -34.80 -35.32
C ARG A 113 12.38 -33.64 -35.26
N PRO A 114 12.93 -33.11 -36.36
CA PRO A 114 13.87 -31.99 -36.28
C PRO A 114 13.24 -30.73 -35.67
N PHE A 115 11.96 -30.46 -35.96
CA PHE A 115 11.24 -29.33 -35.39
C PHE A 115 11.09 -29.45 -33.88
N PHE A 116 10.79 -30.65 -33.37
CA PHE A 116 10.73 -30.90 -31.92
C PHE A 116 12.09 -30.76 -31.23
N ILE A 117 13.17 -31.19 -31.88
CA ILE A 117 14.53 -31.02 -31.35
C ILE A 117 14.88 -29.53 -31.22
N VAL A 118 14.58 -28.74 -32.26
CA VAL A 118 14.81 -27.28 -32.23
C VAL A 118 13.96 -26.62 -31.15
N ALA A 119 12.68 -26.98 -31.02
CA ALA A 119 11.81 -26.44 -29.98
C ALA A 119 12.32 -26.77 -28.57
N ALA A 120 12.78 -28.00 -28.34
CA ALA A 120 13.36 -28.41 -27.07
C ALA A 120 14.67 -27.65 -26.77
N ALA A 121 15.51 -27.43 -27.78
CA ALA A 121 16.73 -26.64 -27.63
C ALA A 121 16.42 -25.17 -27.27
N CYS A 122 15.43 -24.54 -27.92
CA CYS A 122 14.98 -23.19 -27.58
C CYS A 122 14.46 -23.11 -26.14
N PHE A 123 13.71 -24.12 -25.68
CA PHE A 123 13.22 -24.17 -24.31
C PHE A 123 14.36 -24.26 -23.29
N LEU A 124 15.37 -25.10 -23.55
CA LEU A 124 16.56 -25.20 -22.70
C LEU A 124 17.36 -23.89 -22.68
N LEU A 125 17.52 -23.22 -23.83
CA LEU A 125 18.20 -21.92 -23.90
C LEU A 125 17.45 -20.85 -23.09
N ALA A 126 16.12 -20.84 -23.13
CA ALA A 126 15.31 -19.94 -22.32
C ALA A 126 15.53 -20.18 -20.81
N LEU A 127 15.54 -21.45 -20.37
CA LEU A 127 15.82 -21.80 -18.97
C LEU A 127 17.23 -21.37 -18.53
N VAL A 128 18.24 -21.56 -19.39
CA VAL A 128 19.61 -21.11 -19.11
C VAL A 128 19.67 -19.59 -19.02
N GLY A 129 19.05 -18.88 -19.97
CA GLY A 129 18.97 -17.41 -19.95
C GLY A 129 18.28 -16.89 -18.68
N TRP A 130 17.20 -17.54 -18.25
CA TRP A 130 16.51 -17.23 -17.01
C TRP A 130 17.41 -17.45 -15.78
N SER A 131 18.10 -18.57 -15.69
CA SER A 131 19.05 -18.85 -14.59
C SER A 131 20.17 -17.82 -14.52
N VAL A 132 20.74 -17.44 -15.67
CA VAL A 132 21.78 -16.40 -15.74
C VAL A 132 21.21 -15.04 -15.31
N TYR A 133 20.00 -14.69 -15.71
CA TYR A 133 19.34 -13.46 -15.28
C TYR A 133 19.16 -13.41 -13.75
N TYR A 134 18.66 -14.47 -13.12
CA TYR A 134 18.44 -14.50 -11.67
C TYR A 134 19.74 -14.49 -10.87
N THR A 135 20.79 -15.17 -11.35
CA THR A 135 22.10 -15.12 -10.69
C THR A 135 22.72 -13.72 -10.78
N ARG A 136 22.60 -13.04 -11.92
CA ARG A 136 23.01 -11.64 -12.07
C ARG A 136 22.19 -10.70 -11.19
N ALA A 137 20.87 -10.85 -11.16
CA ALA A 137 20.00 -10.06 -10.29
C ALA A 137 20.38 -10.24 -8.82
N ALA A 138 20.60 -11.48 -8.37
CA ALA A 138 21.04 -11.77 -7.01
C ALA A 138 22.41 -11.16 -6.69
N GLN A 139 23.35 -11.15 -7.64
CA GLN A 139 24.65 -10.48 -7.47
C GLN A 139 24.49 -8.97 -7.27
N VAL A 140 23.67 -8.31 -8.09
CA VAL A 140 23.40 -6.87 -7.97
C VAL A 140 22.72 -6.57 -6.63
N THR A 141 21.71 -7.35 -6.24
CA THR A 141 21.06 -7.18 -4.93
C THR A 141 22.05 -7.31 -3.79
N ARG A 142 22.93 -8.33 -3.79
CA ARG A 142 23.96 -8.50 -2.75
C ARG A 142 24.89 -7.30 -2.66
N GLN A 143 25.34 -6.76 -3.80
CA GLN A 143 26.18 -5.56 -3.82
C GLN A 143 25.44 -4.32 -3.26
N THR A 144 24.17 -4.13 -3.65
CA THR A 144 23.37 -3.02 -3.12
C THR A 144 23.10 -3.17 -1.63
N THR A 145 22.83 -4.40 -1.14
CA THR A 145 22.63 -4.67 0.28
C THR A 145 23.89 -4.36 1.09
N GLN A 146 25.09 -4.70 0.58
CA GLN A 146 26.35 -4.35 1.24
C GLN A 146 26.55 -2.83 1.35
N LEU A 147 26.27 -2.08 0.28
CA LEU A 147 26.36 -0.61 0.30
C LEU A 147 25.32 0.01 1.24
N LEU A 148 24.10 -0.53 1.26
CA LEU A 148 23.04 -0.09 2.18
C LEU A 148 23.37 -0.41 3.62
N GLN A 149 23.94 -1.58 3.91
CA GLN A 149 24.42 -1.96 5.24
C GLN A 149 25.51 -1.02 5.72
N GLN A 150 26.50 -0.70 4.86
CA GLN A 150 27.54 0.27 5.22
C GLN A 150 26.95 1.64 5.57
N LYS A 151 25.97 2.14 4.79
CA LYS A 151 25.26 3.38 5.13
C LYS A 151 24.46 3.26 6.42
N ASN A 152 23.77 2.13 6.63
CA ASN A 152 23.00 1.88 7.85
C ASN A 152 23.91 1.85 9.09
N ASP A 153 25.07 1.20 9.00
CA ASP A 153 26.07 1.16 10.07
C ASP A 153 26.56 2.58 10.41
N THR A 154 26.82 3.43 9.41
CA THR A 154 27.17 4.84 9.68
C THR A 154 26.03 5.61 10.36
N MET A 155 24.77 5.37 9.96
CA MET A 155 23.61 5.98 10.61
C MET A 155 23.41 5.46 12.04
N ARG A 156 23.61 4.16 12.30
CA ARG A 156 23.59 3.56 13.64
C ARG A 156 24.64 4.20 14.56
N VAL A 157 25.84 4.50 14.05
CA VAL A 157 26.86 5.23 14.83
C VAL A 157 26.37 6.63 15.18
N ALA A 158 25.69 7.34 14.26
CA ALA A 158 25.10 8.64 14.56
C ALA A 158 23.95 8.53 15.59
N GLU A 159 23.08 7.54 15.45
CA GLU A 159 21.96 7.26 16.36
C GLU A 159 22.45 7.00 17.80
N THR A 160 23.49 6.17 17.96
CA THR A 160 24.09 5.92 19.29
C THR A 160 24.71 7.17 19.92
N ARG A 161 25.24 8.11 19.11
CA ARG A 161 25.73 9.41 19.61
C ARG A 161 24.58 10.32 20.02
N LEU A 162 23.51 10.35 19.24
CA LEU A 162 22.29 11.10 19.56
C LEU A 162 21.63 10.56 20.83
N ASP A 163 21.55 9.25 21.01
CA ASP A 163 21.02 8.64 22.24
C ASP A 163 21.86 8.98 23.47
N LYS A 164 23.20 9.01 23.34
CA LYS A 164 24.08 9.47 24.41
C LYS A 164 23.83 10.93 24.77
N LEU A 165 23.73 11.81 23.77
CA LEU A 165 23.41 13.23 23.96
C LEU A 165 22.03 13.43 24.57
N LYS A 166 21.03 12.67 24.13
CA LYS A 166 19.67 12.71 24.69
C LYS A 166 19.64 12.28 26.14
N LYS A 167 20.39 11.23 26.52
CA LYS A 167 20.55 10.81 27.92
C LYS A 167 21.25 11.88 28.76
N GLN A 168 22.30 12.52 28.22
CA GLN A 168 22.96 13.64 28.89
C GLN A 168 21.98 14.82 29.08
N ALA A 169 21.26 15.22 28.04
CA ALA A 169 20.26 16.27 28.13
C ALA A 169 19.17 15.94 29.16
N ALA A 170 18.64 14.72 29.17
CA ALA A 170 17.66 14.28 30.17
C ALA A 170 18.23 14.29 31.61
N SER A 171 19.51 13.94 31.78
CA SER A 171 20.16 14.03 33.11
C SER A 171 20.34 15.48 33.57
N LEU A 172 20.72 16.38 32.66
CA LEU A 172 20.80 17.80 32.97
C LEU A 172 19.42 18.38 33.29
N ASP A 173 18.39 17.99 32.53
CA ASP A 173 17.02 18.44 32.74
C ASP A 173 16.46 17.95 34.09
N SER A 174 16.82 16.72 34.51
CA SER A 174 16.47 16.19 35.82
C SER A 174 17.09 16.94 37.00
N VAL A 175 18.21 17.64 36.76
CA VAL A 175 18.87 18.51 37.76
C VAL A 175 18.34 19.94 37.64
N ALA A 176 18.16 20.47 36.43
CA ALA A 176 17.72 21.84 36.21
C ALA A 176 16.27 22.07 36.64
N THR A 177 15.36 21.13 36.35
CA THR A 177 13.94 21.25 36.70
C THR A 177 13.69 21.48 38.20
N PRO A 178 14.27 20.69 39.13
CA PRO A 178 14.11 20.94 40.57
C PRO A 178 14.78 22.24 41.03
N LEU A 179 15.90 22.65 40.43
CA LEU A 179 16.54 23.93 40.77
C LEU A 179 15.70 25.13 40.31
N ILE A 180 15.17 25.09 39.08
CA ILE A 180 14.33 26.16 38.54
C ILE A 180 13.03 26.27 39.34
N THR A 181 12.42 25.14 39.71
CA THR A 181 11.23 25.13 40.58
C THR A 181 11.56 25.68 41.97
N ALA A 182 12.65 25.25 42.60
CA ALA A 182 13.07 25.79 43.91
C ALA A 182 13.36 27.31 43.88
N ILE A 183 13.95 27.83 42.80
CA ILE A 183 14.20 29.27 42.64
C ILE A 183 12.88 30.04 42.44
N ASN A 184 11.97 29.52 41.60
CA ASN A 184 10.66 30.12 41.40
C ASN A 184 9.82 30.12 42.69
N ASP A 185 9.89 29.04 43.47
CA ASP A 185 9.20 28.92 44.76
C ASP A 185 9.79 29.87 45.81
N HIS A 186 11.11 30.08 45.80
CA HIS A 186 11.76 31.05 46.69
C HIS A 186 11.35 32.49 46.35
N ASN A 187 11.35 32.87 45.07
CA ASN A 187 11.00 34.23 44.66
C ASN A 187 9.50 34.55 44.78
N PHE A 188 8.65 33.52 44.91
CA PHE A 188 7.20 33.68 44.98
C PHE A 188 6.73 34.64 46.09
N TRP A 189 7.10 34.38 47.35
CA TRP A 189 6.64 35.21 48.48
C TRP A 189 7.24 36.62 48.50
N PRO A 190 8.56 36.82 48.25
CA PRO A 190 9.14 38.15 48.15
C PRO A 190 8.49 39.02 47.06
N GLU A 191 8.19 38.48 45.88
CA GLU A 191 7.53 39.22 44.80
C GLU A 191 6.10 39.61 45.17
N ILE A 192 5.33 38.69 45.75
CA ILE A 192 3.98 38.96 46.23
C ILE A 192 3.98 40.02 47.33
N LEU A 193 4.88 39.92 48.31
CA LEU A 193 4.97 40.89 49.41
C LEU A 193 5.40 42.27 48.89
N ALA A 194 6.35 42.33 47.95
CA ALA A 194 6.76 43.57 47.32
C ALA A 194 5.62 44.23 46.53
N GLU A 195 4.84 43.45 45.78
CA GLU A 195 3.67 43.98 45.05
C GLU A 195 2.56 44.43 46.01
N LEU A 196 2.28 43.68 47.09
CA LEU A 196 1.29 44.08 48.09
C LEU A 196 1.71 45.38 48.81
N ASN A 197 3.00 45.55 49.10
CA ASN A 197 3.55 46.72 49.78
C ASN A 197 3.63 47.96 48.88
N THR A 198 4.08 47.81 47.63
CA THR A 198 4.16 48.95 46.67
C THR A 198 2.80 49.54 46.32
N ARG A 199 1.72 48.75 46.48
CA ARG A 199 0.34 49.19 46.22
C ARG A 199 -0.41 49.59 47.49
N LEU A 200 0.20 49.41 48.67
CA LEU A 200 -0.42 49.77 49.94
C LEU A 200 -0.47 51.31 50.07
N PRO A 201 -1.63 51.90 50.41
CA PRO A 201 -1.72 53.32 50.76
C PRO A 201 -0.74 53.71 51.89
N GLU A 202 -0.20 54.93 51.83
CA GLU A 202 0.84 55.41 52.76
C GLU A 202 0.35 55.57 54.21
N ALA A 203 -0.97 55.63 54.44
CA ALA A 203 -1.57 55.82 55.76
C ALA A 203 -2.87 55.03 55.95
N ASP A 204 -3.21 54.77 57.20
CA ASP A 204 -4.51 54.27 57.69
C ASP A 204 -4.92 52.85 57.29
N ILE A 205 -4.00 52.04 56.77
CA ILE A 205 -4.22 50.63 56.45
C ILE A 205 -2.99 49.78 56.76
N TRP A 206 -3.20 48.60 57.35
CA TRP A 206 -2.13 47.66 57.69
C TRP A 206 -2.57 46.23 57.47
N ILE A 207 -1.65 45.41 56.95
CA ILE A 207 -1.83 43.98 56.75
C ILE A 207 -1.38 43.27 58.03
N THR A 208 -2.26 42.45 58.60
CA THR A 208 -2.00 41.70 59.84
C THR A 208 -1.76 40.22 59.58
N GLU A 209 -2.46 39.63 58.61
CA GLU A 209 -2.31 38.22 58.27
C GLU A 209 -2.28 38.03 56.75
N LEU A 210 -1.41 37.11 56.31
CA LEU A 210 -1.31 36.70 54.93
C LEU A 210 -1.22 35.17 54.90
N TYR A 211 -2.12 34.51 54.17
CA TYR A 211 -2.05 33.07 53.97
C TYR A 211 -2.47 32.66 52.55
N ALA A 212 -1.83 31.60 52.07
CA ALA A 212 -2.13 31.00 50.77
C ALA A 212 -3.40 30.14 50.82
N THR A 213 -4.06 30.00 49.68
CA THR A 213 -5.24 29.15 49.51
C THR A 213 -5.10 28.26 48.27
N SER A 214 -5.63 27.03 48.36
CA SER A 214 -5.78 26.09 47.24
C SER A 214 -7.25 25.74 47.09
N GLY A 215 -7.84 25.93 45.90
CA GLY A 215 -9.27 25.67 45.68
C GLY A 215 -10.21 26.38 46.67
N GLY A 216 -9.82 27.55 47.20
CA GLY A 216 -10.60 28.33 48.17
C GLY A 216 -10.47 27.90 49.64
N LYS A 217 -9.63 26.92 49.97
CA LYS A 217 -9.33 26.53 51.36
C LYS A 217 -7.99 27.12 51.81
N PRO A 218 -7.87 27.61 53.05
CA PRO A 218 -6.60 28.06 53.61
C PRO A 218 -5.59 26.91 53.67
N LEU A 219 -4.33 27.19 53.36
CA LEU A 219 -3.22 26.24 53.48
C LEU A 219 -2.40 26.55 54.74
N GLY A 220 -2.03 25.51 55.50
CA GLY A 220 -1.11 25.62 56.64
C GLY A 220 -1.69 26.37 57.85
N THR A 221 -1.00 27.39 58.34
CA THR A 221 -1.35 28.13 59.58
C THR A 221 -2.70 28.85 59.47
N GLY A 222 -3.20 29.11 58.27
CA GLY A 222 -4.54 29.66 58.04
C GLY A 222 -5.68 28.74 58.50
N GLU A 223 -5.50 27.40 58.46
CA GLU A 223 -6.47 26.45 59.01
C GLU A 223 -6.52 26.53 60.55
N LYS A 224 -5.37 26.73 61.20
CA LYS A 224 -5.26 26.81 62.67
C LYS A 224 -5.89 28.09 63.22
N HIS A 225 -5.67 29.24 62.58
CA HIS A 225 -6.27 30.51 63.02
C HIS A 225 -7.77 30.62 62.71
N LEU A 226 -8.27 30.01 61.63
CA LEU A 226 -9.72 29.88 61.42
C LEU A 226 -10.39 28.95 62.44
N ALA A 227 -9.70 27.89 62.87
CA ALA A 227 -10.18 26.99 63.93
C ALA A 227 -10.21 27.68 65.31
N GLU A 228 -9.25 28.55 65.60
CA GLU A 228 -9.17 29.30 66.86
C GLU A 228 -10.27 30.37 66.97
N LYS A 229 -10.59 31.06 65.86
CA LYS A 229 -11.64 32.10 65.80
C LYS A 229 -13.07 31.56 65.79
N ALA A 230 -13.27 30.25 65.61
CA ALA A 230 -14.58 29.61 65.62
C ALA A 230 -15.12 29.27 67.03
N THR A 231 -14.40 29.64 68.11
CA THR A 231 -14.69 29.18 69.48
C THR A 231 -15.21 30.30 70.40
N THR A 232 -16.41 30.84 70.16
CA THR A 232 -17.26 31.46 71.22
C THR A 232 -18.76 31.38 70.83
N PRO A 233 -19.69 31.10 71.77
CA PRO A 233 -20.92 30.37 71.47
C PRO A 233 -22.15 31.26 71.24
N ALA A 234 -23.05 30.82 70.35
CA ALA A 234 -24.45 31.28 70.28
C ALA A 234 -25.36 30.10 69.87
N PRO A 235 -26.66 30.13 70.22
CA PRO A 235 -27.35 28.98 70.80
C PRO A 235 -27.89 27.96 69.79
N VAL A 236 -28.04 26.75 70.34
CA VAL A 236 -28.64 25.55 69.75
C VAL A 236 -30.03 25.83 69.16
N LEU A 237 -30.21 25.53 67.88
CA LEU A 237 -31.51 25.24 67.27
C LEU A 237 -31.40 24.05 66.32
N LEU A 238 -32.46 23.26 66.32
CA LEU A 238 -32.63 21.84 65.93
C LEU A 238 -32.36 21.50 64.44
N PRO A 239 -32.11 20.21 64.11
CA PRO A 239 -31.82 19.77 62.76
C PRO A 239 -33.07 19.37 61.96
N SER A 240 -33.09 19.70 60.67
CA SER A 240 -33.85 18.97 59.64
C SER A 240 -33.40 19.34 58.23
N PRO A 241 -33.66 18.50 57.21
CA PRO A 241 -32.57 17.89 56.44
C PRO A 241 -32.61 18.23 54.95
N ALA A 242 -31.63 17.65 54.26
CA ALA A 242 -31.59 17.30 52.84
C ALA A 242 -30.67 18.14 51.94
N GLY A 243 -29.80 17.40 51.26
CA GLY A 243 -29.48 17.66 49.86
C GLY A 243 -28.09 18.21 49.63
N ARG A 244 -27.19 17.34 49.15
CA ARG A 244 -26.35 17.54 47.95
C ARG A 244 -25.32 16.40 47.89
N SER A 245 -25.50 15.47 46.96
CA SER A 245 -25.03 15.55 45.57
C SER A 245 -23.52 15.47 45.47
N LYS A 246 -23.10 14.37 44.86
CA LYS A 246 -21.75 14.02 44.44
C LYS A 246 -21.12 15.14 43.61
N THR A 247 -19.91 15.55 43.97
CA THR A 247 -18.88 15.93 43.00
C THR A 247 -17.53 15.45 43.50
N LYS A 248 -16.85 14.79 42.56
CA LYS A 248 -15.63 13.98 42.65
C LYS A 248 -14.41 14.92 42.73
N PRO A 249 -13.40 14.70 43.59
CA PRO A 249 -12.18 15.46 43.50
C PRO A 249 -11.32 14.89 42.36
N GLU A 250 -11.05 15.73 41.36
CA GLU A 250 -9.98 15.48 40.39
C GLU A 250 -8.63 15.62 41.10
N SER A 251 -7.80 14.60 40.90
CA SER A 251 -6.42 14.53 41.36
C SER A 251 -5.53 15.47 40.53
N GLY A 252 -5.35 16.69 41.01
CA GLY A 252 -4.24 17.57 40.63
C GLY A 252 -3.49 17.94 41.91
N GLY A 253 -2.16 17.84 41.91
CA GLY A 253 -1.34 18.22 43.07
C GLY A 253 -1.72 19.62 43.56
N ALA A 254 -1.80 19.79 44.88
CA ALA A 254 -2.28 21.02 45.48
C ALA A 254 -1.44 22.21 44.98
N ALA A 255 -2.09 23.21 44.40
CA ALA A 255 -1.47 24.43 43.90
C ALA A 255 -2.01 25.63 44.68
N ILE A 256 -1.17 26.61 44.94
CA ILE A 256 -1.58 27.91 45.47
C ILE A 256 -2.28 28.66 44.33
N ASP A 257 -3.60 28.72 44.42
CA ASP A 257 -4.46 29.36 43.41
C ASP A 257 -4.87 30.78 43.83
N GLY A 258 -4.68 31.13 45.10
CA GLY A 258 -5.05 32.42 45.65
C GLY A 258 -4.39 32.72 46.98
N ILE A 259 -4.48 33.99 47.40
CA ILE A 259 -3.92 34.52 48.64
C ILE A 259 -5.00 35.30 49.34
N VAL A 260 -5.17 35.08 50.64
CA VAL A 260 -6.07 35.87 51.47
C VAL A 260 -5.24 36.83 52.29
N VAL A 261 -5.56 38.12 52.15
CA VAL A 261 -4.95 39.21 52.91
C VAL A 261 -5.96 39.67 53.94
N ARG A 262 -5.56 39.68 55.21
CA ARG A 262 -6.33 40.33 56.28
C ARG A 262 -5.55 41.50 56.83
N GLY A 263 -6.30 42.51 57.21
CA GLY A 263 -5.72 43.69 57.79
C GLY A 263 -6.73 44.44 58.62
N LEU A 264 -6.29 45.58 59.12
CA LEU A 264 -7.13 46.55 59.79
C LEU A 264 -6.97 47.88 59.03
N TYR A 265 -8.02 48.70 59.01
CA TYR A 265 -7.92 50.09 58.59
C TYR A 265 -8.31 50.99 59.76
N LEU A 266 -7.63 52.14 59.89
CA LEU A 266 -7.89 53.11 60.96
C LEU A 266 -9.14 53.93 60.62
N TYR A 267 -9.83 54.41 61.64
CA TYR A 267 -10.90 55.38 61.47
C TYR A 267 -10.41 56.60 60.68
N ASN A 268 -10.94 56.78 59.47
CA ASN A 268 -10.56 57.83 58.52
C ASN A 268 -11.84 58.38 57.85
N PRO A 269 -11.88 59.65 57.41
CA PRO A 269 -13.01 60.21 56.66
C PRO A 269 -13.48 59.38 55.46
N LYS A 270 -12.61 58.61 54.81
CA LYS A 270 -12.94 57.72 53.69
C LYS A 270 -13.49 56.34 54.11
N GLN A 271 -13.46 56.02 55.41
CA GLN A 271 -13.97 54.77 55.98
C GLN A 271 -13.51 53.54 55.17
N GLN A 272 -14.44 52.69 54.72
CA GLN A 272 -14.14 51.46 53.97
C GLN A 272 -13.65 51.71 52.53
N GLU A 273 -13.77 52.93 51.99
CA GLU A 273 -13.32 53.24 50.63
C GLU A 273 -11.80 53.09 50.47
N ILE A 274 -11.02 53.23 51.54
CA ILE A 274 -9.57 53.04 51.52
C ILE A 274 -9.21 51.60 51.16
N VAL A 275 -9.98 50.63 51.65
CA VAL A 275 -9.81 49.21 51.33
C VAL A 275 -10.22 48.94 49.87
N LEU A 276 -11.25 49.62 49.38
CA LEU A 276 -11.68 49.53 47.98
C LEU A 276 -10.67 50.18 47.03
N ASP A 277 -10.05 51.28 47.42
CA ASP A 277 -8.98 51.94 46.68
C ASP A 277 -7.73 51.06 46.63
N TYR A 278 -7.37 50.42 47.75
CA TYR A 278 -6.30 49.41 47.78
C TYR A 278 -6.61 48.23 46.83
N PHE A 279 -7.84 47.71 46.88
CA PHE A 279 -8.29 46.64 45.99
C PHE A 279 -8.24 47.05 44.50
N ARG A 280 -8.63 48.28 44.17
CA ARG A 280 -8.53 48.84 42.80
C ARG A 280 -7.08 49.00 42.36
N ASN A 281 -6.19 49.43 43.25
CA ASN A 281 -4.76 49.53 42.95
C ASN A 281 -4.15 48.15 42.66
N LEU A 282 -4.60 47.11 43.37
CA LEU A 282 -4.22 45.71 43.11
C LEU A 282 -4.74 45.19 41.77
N ALA A 283 -5.81 45.77 41.18
CA ALA A 283 -6.27 45.38 39.85
C ALA A 283 -5.27 45.72 38.73
N THR A 284 -4.36 46.66 38.98
CA THR A 284 -3.26 47.00 38.06
C THR A 284 -2.09 46.02 38.18
N SER A 285 -2.11 45.11 39.17
CA SER A 285 -1.06 44.12 39.39
C SER A 285 -1.04 43.05 38.29
N PRO A 286 0.16 42.61 37.85
CA PRO A 286 0.29 41.47 36.93
C PRO A 286 0.08 40.11 37.60
N PHE A 287 -0.05 40.03 38.94
CA PHE A 287 -0.14 38.78 39.69
C PHE A 287 -1.57 38.35 40.02
N PHE A 288 -2.50 39.30 40.16
CA PHE A 288 -3.85 39.02 40.66
C PHE A 288 -4.93 39.18 39.58
N ILE A 289 -5.95 38.32 39.64
CA ILE A 289 -7.20 38.48 38.88
C ILE A 289 -8.17 39.23 39.78
N VAL A 290 -8.33 40.52 39.53
CA VAL A 290 -9.21 41.40 40.33
C VAL A 290 -10.35 41.87 39.45
N ASP A 291 -11.57 41.43 39.74
CA ASP A 291 -12.77 41.94 39.07
C ASP A 291 -13.31 43.18 39.82
N ALA A 292 -12.92 44.36 39.34
CA ALA A 292 -13.29 45.64 39.93
C ALA A 292 -14.81 45.93 39.88
N LYS A 293 -15.61 45.14 39.16
CA LYS A 293 -17.06 45.33 39.00
C LYS A 293 -17.90 44.65 40.08
N THR A 294 -17.34 43.73 40.86
CA THR A 294 -18.04 43.05 41.98
C THR A 294 -17.16 42.96 43.24
N PRO A 295 -16.85 44.09 43.90
CA PRO A 295 -15.99 44.11 45.09
C PRO A 295 -16.60 43.36 46.30
N GLU A 296 -17.93 43.29 46.39
CA GLU A 296 -18.66 42.68 47.51
C GLU A 296 -18.44 41.16 47.66
N ARG A 297 -18.02 40.47 46.60
CA ARG A 297 -17.71 39.03 46.66
C ARG A 297 -16.35 38.72 47.24
N VAL A 298 -15.45 39.71 47.26
CA VAL A 298 -14.02 39.53 47.51
C VAL A 298 -13.56 40.28 48.76
N VAL A 299 -14.21 41.39 49.07
CA VAL A 299 -13.97 42.18 50.28
C VAL A 299 -15.01 41.81 51.34
N LYS A 300 -14.58 41.14 52.41
CA LYS A 300 -15.42 40.92 53.59
C LYS A 300 -14.99 41.88 54.69
N SER A 301 -15.87 42.80 55.06
CA SER A 301 -15.76 43.60 56.28
C SER A 301 -16.93 43.23 57.18
N ASN A 302 -16.66 42.69 58.36
CA ASN A 302 -17.69 42.23 59.29
C ASN A 302 -18.02 43.27 60.37
N SER A 303 -17.54 44.52 60.21
CA SER A 303 -17.65 45.57 61.22
C SER A 303 -18.08 46.89 60.58
N VAL A 304 -19.20 47.43 61.08
CA VAL A 304 -19.69 48.78 60.73
C VAL A 304 -18.90 49.80 61.55
N PRO A 305 -18.39 50.91 60.96
CA PRO A 305 -17.68 51.93 61.71
C PRO A 305 -18.50 52.42 62.91
N ASN A 306 -17.92 52.39 64.10
CA ASN A 306 -18.54 52.84 65.35
C ASN A 306 -17.55 53.71 66.13
N ASP A 307 -18.04 54.70 66.89
CA ASP A 307 -17.21 55.66 67.65
C ASP A 307 -16.46 55.01 68.84
N ALA A 308 -16.69 53.72 69.10
CA ALA A 308 -16.07 52.96 70.18
C ALA A 308 -14.76 52.26 69.78
N GLU A 309 -14.49 52.09 68.48
CA GLU A 309 -13.33 51.35 67.97
C GLU A 309 -12.48 52.21 67.04
N TRP A 310 -11.15 52.11 67.16
CA TRP A 310 -10.23 52.92 66.34
C TRP A 310 -9.77 52.22 65.06
N ALA A 311 -9.91 50.90 64.97
CA ALA A 311 -9.45 50.12 63.82
C ALA A 311 -10.43 48.99 63.46
N PHE A 312 -10.74 48.83 62.18
CA PHE A 312 -11.75 47.91 61.68
C PHE A 312 -11.15 46.84 60.76
N PRO A 313 -11.50 45.55 60.91
CA PRO A 313 -10.94 44.48 60.10
C PRO A 313 -11.47 44.45 58.67
N TYR A 314 -10.57 44.12 57.73
CA TYR A 314 -10.92 43.79 56.36
C TYR A 314 -10.27 42.48 55.91
N GLU A 315 -10.95 41.75 55.03
CA GLU A 315 -10.44 40.55 54.37
C GLU A 315 -10.56 40.71 52.85
N LEU A 316 -9.46 40.48 52.13
CA LEU A 316 -9.37 40.45 50.67
C LEU A 316 -9.00 39.05 50.20
N GLN A 317 -9.81 38.48 49.32
CA GLN A 317 -9.53 37.18 48.70
C GLN A 317 -8.98 37.37 47.27
N LEU A 318 -7.66 37.34 47.12
CA LEU A 318 -7.01 37.57 45.83
C LEU A 318 -6.75 36.25 45.11
N THR A 319 -7.25 36.10 43.88
CA THR A 319 -6.95 34.95 43.03
C THR A 319 -5.71 35.23 42.19
N LEU A 320 -4.81 34.25 42.07
CA LEU A 320 -3.58 34.39 41.30
C LEU A 320 -3.85 34.16 39.81
N ARG A 321 -3.22 34.96 38.94
CA ARG A 321 -3.27 34.75 37.49
C ARG A 321 -2.55 33.50 37.04
N LYS A 322 -1.50 33.12 37.77
CA LYS A 322 -0.71 31.92 37.52
C LYS A 322 -0.66 31.13 38.82
N PRO A 323 -1.35 29.97 38.92
CA PRO A 323 -1.28 29.14 40.10
C PRO A 323 0.13 28.55 40.23
N VAL A 324 0.65 28.53 41.46
CA VAL A 324 1.99 28.01 41.75
C VAL A 324 1.83 26.64 42.40
N LYS A 325 2.56 25.64 41.91
CA LYS A 325 2.49 24.29 42.50
C LYS A 325 3.09 24.34 43.89
N LEU A 326 2.44 23.69 44.86
CA LEU A 326 3.08 23.47 46.16
C LEU A 326 4.27 22.51 45.97
N PRO A 327 5.40 22.78 46.63
CA PRO A 327 6.56 21.90 46.61
C PRO A 327 6.27 20.50 47.19
#